data_AF-Q869D1-F1
#
_entry.id   AF-Q869D1-F1
#
_cell.length_a   1.000
_cell.length_b   1.000
_cell.length_c   1.000
_cell.angle_alpha   90.00
_cell.angle_beta   90.00
_cell.angle_gamma   90.00
#
_symmetry.space_group_name_H-M   'P 1'
#
loop_
_entity.id
_entity.type
_entity.pdbx_description
1 polymer ?
#
loop_
_entity_poly.entity_id
_entity_poly.type
_entity_poly.pdbx_seq_one_letter_code
_entity_poly.pdbx_strand_id
1 'polypeptide(L)'
;SDLGLRAYRRRTGHFLTPQLMQQRVLKARRLLKRFAHNHHRQILFSDEKIFTIEESFNSQNDRVYASTSQEAQDIAPRIMRGHYPASVMVWWGVSYEGATELHFCEKGVKTSAKVYQDTVLEP
;
A
#
# COMPACT_ATOMS: atom_id res chain seq x y z
N SER A 1 -38.69 3.25 -17.29
CA SER A 1 -38.42 4.41 -16.42
C SER A 1 -37.06 4.20 -15.79
N ASP A 2 -36.11 5.09 -16.06
CA ASP A 2 -34.82 5.11 -15.37
C ASP A 2 -35.06 5.53 -13.91
N LEU A 3 -34.68 4.68 -12.95
CA LEU A 3 -34.94 4.87 -11.53
C LEU A 3 -34.09 6.01 -10.93
N GLY A 4 -33.12 6.55 -11.68
CA GLY A 4 -32.22 7.61 -11.19
C GLY A 4 -31.29 7.13 -10.07
N LEU A 5 -31.17 5.82 -9.86
CA LEU A 5 -30.36 5.20 -8.81
C LEU A 5 -29.02 4.77 -9.37
N ARG A 6 -27.95 5.05 -8.62
CA ARG A 6 -26.60 4.55 -8.91
C ARG A 6 -26.31 3.33 -8.04
N ALA A 7 -25.76 2.29 -8.66
CA ALA A 7 -25.27 1.14 -7.91
C ALA A 7 -24.00 1.52 -7.14
N TYR A 8 -24.05 1.45 -5.81
CA TYR A 8 -22.89 1.67 -4.93
C TYR A 8 -22.39 0.34 -4.36
N ARG A 9 -21.08 0.10 -4.46
CA ARG A 9 -20.44 -1.09 -3.88
C ARG A 9 -20.31 -0.92 -2.36
N ARG A 10 -20.76 -1.92 -1.59
CA ARG A 10 -20.47 -2.00 -0.15
C ARG A 10 -18.95 -2.10 0.06
N ARG A 11 -18.38 -1.23 0.91
CA ARG A 11 -16.96 -1.24 1.25
C ARG A 11 -16.78 -1.91 2.61
N THR A 12 -15.77 -2.75 2.72
CA THR A 12 -15.26 -3.23 4.00
C THR A 12 -14.14 -2.30 4.47
N GLY A 13 -13.97 -2.19 5.78
CA GLY A 13 -12.92 -1.39 6.41
C GLY A 13 -12.45 -2.07 7.68
N HIS A 14 -11.32 -1.62 8.22
CA HIS A 14 -10.84 -2.14 9.50
C HIS A 14 -11.81 -1.77 10.62
N PHE A 15 -12.21 -2.75 11.42
CA PHE A 15 -13.08 -2.52 12.56
C PHE A 15 -12.30 -1.76 13.65
N LEU A 16 -12.80 -0.59 14.04
CA LEU A 16 -12.23 0.19 15.12
C LEU A 16 -13.12 0.06 16.36
N THR A 17 -12.58 -0.55 17.40
CA THR A 17 -13.26 -0.57 18.71
C THR A 17 -13.27 0.85 19.30
N PRO A 18 -14.23 1.19 20.19
CA PRO A 18 -14.24 2.47 20.88
C PRO A 18 -12.90 2.79 21.58
N GLN A 19 -12.24 1.76 22.13
CA GLN A 19 -10.91 1.90 22.74
C GLN A 19 -9.83 2.29 21.72
N LEU A 20 -9.80 1.66 20.54
CA LEU A 20 -8.86 2.03 19.47
C LEU A 20 -9.09 3.46 19.00
N MET A 21 -10.35 3.89 18.88
CA MET A 21 -10.70 5.27 18.52
C MET A 21 -10.17 6.27 19.56
N GLN A 22 -10.40 6.01 20.85
CA GLN A 22 -9.90 6.85 21.93
C GLN A 22 -8.36 6.94 21.92
N GLN A 23 -7.68 5.81 21.75
CA GLN A 23 -6.22 5.77 21.66
C GLN A 23 -5.69 6.57 20.47
N ARG A 24 -6.35 6.49 19.30
CA ARG A 24 -5.98 7.31 18.12
C ARG A 24 -6.10 8.80 18.41
N VAL A 25 -7.18 9.24 19.05
CA VAL A 25 -7.39 10.66 19.41
C VAL A 25 -6.32 11.13 20.40
N LEU A 26 -6.05 10.34 21.44
CA LEU A 26 -5.04 10.68 22.45
C LEU A 26 -3.63 10.79 21.83
N LYS A 27 -3.24 9.82 21.00
CA LYS A 27 -1.95 9.83 20.29
C LYS A 27 -1.85 11.02 19.33
N ALA A 28 -2.89 11.28 18.54
CA ALA A 28 -2.91 12.40 17.60
C ALA A 28 -2.72 13.75 18.32
N ARG A 29 -3.45 14.00 19.41
CA ARG A 29 -3.30 15.23 20.21
C ARG A 29 -1.88 15.39 20.76
N ARG A 30 -1.26 14.31 21.24
CA ARG A 30 0.13 14.32 21.73
C ARG A 30 1.13 14.61 20.61
N LEU A 31 0.96 13.99 19.44
CA LEU A 31 1.82 14.23 18.27
C LEU A 31 1.72 15.69 17.79
N LEU A 32 0.50 16.22 17.70
CA LEU A 32 0.27 17.63 17.32
C LEU A 32 0.98 18.60 18.27
N LYS A 33 0.90 18.36 19.59
CA LYS A 33 1.60 19.18 20.58
C LYS A 33 3.13 19.03 20.48
N ARG A 34 3.62 17.79 20.32
CA ARG A 34 5.06 17.49 20.26
C ARG A 34 5.74 18.11 19.04
N PHE A 35 5.07 18.09 17.89
CA PHE A 35 5.64 18.52 16.61
C PHE A 35 5.07 19.87 16.12
N ALA A 36 4.55 20.68 17.04
CA ALA A 36 4.16 22.07 16.79
C ALA A 36 5.36 22.94 16.36
N HIS A 37 5.15 24.22 16.01
CA HIS A 37 6.22 25.19 15.71
C HIS A 37 7.25 24.69 14.68
N ASN A 38 6.79 24.06 13.59
CA ASN A 38 7.63 23.49 12.53
C ASN A 38 8.51 22.30 12.92
N HIS A 39 8.40 21.75 14.13
CA HIS A 39 9.11 20.52 14.51
C HIS A 39 8.65 19.29 13.70
N HIS A 40 7.51 19.36 13.00
CA HIS A 40 7.12 18.32 12.03
C HIS A 40 8.14 18.12 10.91
N ARG A 41 8.98 19.13 10.61
CA ARG A 41 10.06 19.01 9.62
C ARG A 41 11.18 18.07 10.03
N GLN A 42 11.27 17.75 11.33
CA GLN A 42 12.24 16.82 11.90
C GLN A 42 11.72 15.37 11.93
N ILE A 43 10.53 15.11 11.37
CA ILE A 43 9.96 13.77 11.31
C ILE A 43 10.44 13.06 10.05
N LEU A 44 11.02 11.87 10.23
CA LEU A 44 11.18 10.88 9.18
C LEU A 44 10.03 9.88 9.27
N PHE A 45 9.19 9.81 8.24
CA PHE A 45 8.17 8.77 8.10
C PHE A 45 8.74 7.63 7.27
N SER A 46 8.76 6.41 7.79
CA SER A 46 9.21 5.24 7.05
C SER A 46 8.11 4.19 6.99
N ASP A 47 8.13 3.38 5.93
CA ASP A 47 7.24 2.23 5.77
C ASP A 47 7.89 1.19 4.86
N GLU A 48 7.38 -0.05 4.90
CA GLU A 48 7.76 -1.10 3.97
C GLU A 48 6.64 -1.33 2.93
N LYS A 49 7.02 -1.45 1.66
CA LYS A 49 6.09 -1.80 0.59
C LYS A 49 6.59 -3.00 -0.19
N ILE A 50 5.69 -3.97 -0.37
CA ILE A 50 5.89 -5.06 -1.33
C ILE A 50 5.41 -4.59 -2.71
N PHE A 51 6.29 -4.69 -3.69
CA PHE A 51 6.03 -4.51 -5.12
C PHE A 51 6.07 -5.87 -5.81
N THR A 52 5.04 -6.19 -6.60
CA THR A 52 4.99 -7.39 -7.43
C THR A 52 5.59 -7.09 -8.80
N ILE A 53 6.43 -8.00 -9.30
CA ILE A 53 7.08 -7.88 -10.61
C ILE A 53 6.13 -8.29 -11.73
N GLU A 54 5.19 -9.20 -11.45
CA GLU A 54 4.16 -9.62 -12.42
C GLU A 54 3.21 -8.46 -12.79
N GLU A 55 2.68 -8.51 -14.02
CA GLU A 55 1.76 -7.50 -14.55
C GLU A 55 0.55 -7.28 -13.63
N SER A 56 0.33 -6.01 -13.28
CA SER A 56 -0.80 -5.62 -12.44
C SER A 56 -2.10 -5.72 -13.23
N PHE A 57 -2.81 -6.85 -13.11
CA PHE A 57 -4.16 -6.96 -13.65
C PHE A 57 -5.19 -6.43 -12.65
N ASN A 58 -5.81 -5.31 -12.99
CA ASN A 58 -6.97 -4.78 -12.31
C ASN A 58 -8.23 -5.04 -13.14
N SER A 59 -8.95 -6.11 -12.82
CA SER A 59 -10.20 -6.51 -13.51
C SER A 59 -11.31 -5.44 -13.53
N GLN A 60 -11.17 -4.36 -12.75
CA GLN A 60 -12.10 -3.23 -12.79
C GLN A 60 -11.74 -2.21 -13.88
N ASN A 61 -10.46 -2.01 -14.15
CA ASN A 61 -9.97 -1.01 -15.11
C ASN A 61 -9.62 -1.64 -16.46
N ASP A 62 -9.16 -2.89 -16.46
CA ASP A 62 -8.69 -3.60 -17.64
C ASP A 62 -9.85 -4.33 -18.31
N ARG A 63 -10.84 -3.55 -18.77
CA ARG A 63 -12.03 -4.06 -19.46
C ARG A 63 -11.99 -3.67 -20.93
N VAL A 64 -12.23 -4.65 -21.79
CA VAL A 64 -12.44 -4.46 -23.22
C VAL A 64 -13.92 -4.54 -23.54
N TYR A 65 -14.38 -3.69 -24.45
CA TYR A 65 -15.69 -3.83 -25.08
C TYR A 65 -15.51 -4.71 -26.31
N ALA A 66 -16.24 -5.82 -26.38
CA ALA A 66 -16.21 -6.73 -27.51
C ALA A 66 -17.60 -7.33 -27.72
N SER A 67 -17.93 -7.67 -28.96
CA SER A 67 -19.21 -8.26 -29.35
C SER A 67 -19.23 -9.77 -29.08
N THR A 68 -18.06 -10.41 -29.07
CA THR A 68 -17.90 -11.85 -28.78
C THR A 68 -16.76 -12.11 -27.80
N SER A 69 -16.79 -13.27 -27.13
CA SER A 69 -15.70 -13.70 -26.26
C SER A 69 -14.40 -13.97 -27.02
N GLN A 70 -14.48 -14.40 -28.29
CA GLN A 70 -13.31 -14.61 -29.14
C GLN A 70 -12.63 -13.28 -29.46
N GLU A 71 -13.40 -12.28 -29.87
CA GLU A 71 -12.92 -10.91 -30.12
C GLU A 71 -12.31 -10.30 -28.85
N ALA A 72 -12.94 -10.49 -27.68
CA ALA A 72 -12.38 -10.04 -26.41
C ALA A 72 -11.02 -10.67 -26.12
N GLN A 73 -10.86 -11.97 -26.44
CA GLN A 73 -9.63 -12.71 -26.22
C GLN A 73 -8.52 -12.32 -27.20
N ASP A 74 -8.87 -11.94 -28.43
CA ASP A 74 -7.93 -11.44 -29.43
C ASP A 74 -7.43 -10.02 -29.08
N ILE A 75 -8.30 -9.16 -28.53
CA ILE A 75 -7.96 -7.78 -28.12
C ILE A 75 -7.17 -7.76 -26.80
N ALA A 76 -7.59 -8.57 -25.82
CA ALA A 76 -6.96 -8.64 -24.51
C ALA A 76 -6.78 -10.11 -24.11
N PRO A 77 -5.66 -10.74 -24.52
CA PRO A 77 -5.39 -12.13 -24.18
C PRO A 77 -5.29 -12.29 -22.66
N ARG A 78 -5.64 -13.49 -22.20
CA ARG A 78 -5.65 -13.82 -20.78
C ARG A 78 -4.25 -13.72 -20.19
N ILE A 79 -4.10 -12.89 -19.16
CA ILE A 79 -2.85 -12.80 -18.39
C ILE A 79 -2.72 -14.07 -17.53
N MET A 80 -1.64 -14.82 -17.78
CA MET A 80 -1.25 -15.99 -16.98
C MET A 80 -0.42 -15.52 -15.78
N ARG A 81 -0.78 -15.97 -14.57
CA ARG A 81 -0.11 -15.59 -13.32
C ARG A 81 0.35 -16.81 -12.54
N GLY A 82 1.52 -16.71 -11.92
CA GLY A 82 2.01 -17.72 -10.99
C GLY A 82 1.19 -17.71 -9.69
N HIS A 83 1.17 -18.84 -8.98
CA HIS A 83 0.53 -18.91 -7.65
C HIS A 83 1.27 -18.03 -6.60
N TYR A 84 2.56 -17.79 -6.83
CA TYR A 84 3.42 -16.94 -5.99
C TYR A 84 4.19 -15.95 -6.86
N PRO A 85 3.66 -14.74 -7.10
CA PRO A 85 4.34 -13.76 -7.92
C PRO A 85 5.71 -13.41 -7.35
N ALA A 86 6.68 -13.18 -8.25
CA ALA A 86 7.93 -12.58 -7.85
C ALA A 86 7.65 -11.18 -7.29
N SER A 87 8.25 -10.86 -6.14
CA SER A 87 8.04 -9.60 -5.45
C SER A 87 9.31 -9.17 -4.74
N VAL A 88 9.41 -7.86 -4.54
CA VAL A 88 10.49 -7.18 -3.85
C VAL A 88 9.86 -6.32 -2.76
N MET A 89 10.40 -6.41 -1.55
CA MET A 89 10.05 -5.51 -0.46
C MET A 89 11.05 -4.36 -0.46
N VAL A 90 10.54 -3.14 -0.41
CA VAL A 90 11.36 -1.92 -0.37
C VAL A 90 11.00 -1.16 0.89
N TRP A 91 12.02 -0.71 1.60
CA TRP A 91 11.91 0.25 2.68
C TRP A 91 12.40 1.61 2.19
N TRP A 92 11.70 2.67 2.59
CA TRP A 92 12.21 4.03 2.45
C TRP A 92 11.60 4.95 3.50
N GLY A 93 12.35 5.99 3.84
CA GLY A 93 11.89 7.11 4.64
C GLY A 93 11.56 8.32 3.79
N VAL A 94 10.62 9.14 4.24
CA VAL A 94 10.27 10.45 3.68
C VAL A 94 10.22 11.47 4.81
N SER A 95 10.94 12.56 4.63
CA SER A 95 10.96 13.70 5.54
C SER A 95 10.59 14.98 4.79
N TYR A 96 10.62 16.12 5.50
CA TYR A 96 10.44 17.42 4.87
C TYR A 96 11.52 17.73 3.82
N GLU A 97 12.75 17.25 4.02
CA GLU A 97 13.89 17.51 3.13
C GLU A 97 13.92 16.59 1.90
N GLY A 98 13.11 15.52 1.89
CA GLY A 98 13.07 14.56 0.79
C GLY A 98 12.97 13.12 1.26
N ALA A 99 13.13 12.19 0.31
CA ALA A 99 13.13 10.76 0.56
C ALA A 99 14.57 10.25 0.83
N THR A 100 14.68 9.21 1.64
CA THR A 100 15.93 8.46 1.81
C THR A 100 16.23 7.64 0.56
N GLU A 101 17.44 7.10 0.47
CA GLU A 101 17.73 6.04 -0.47
C GLU A 101 16.80 4.85 -0.24
N LEU A 102 16.46 4.17 -1.34
CA LEU A 102 15.62 2.98 -1.31
C LEU A 102 16.45 1.80 -0.81
N HIS A 103 15.97 1.13 0.24
CA HIS A 103 16.56 -0.10 0.73
C HIS A 103 15.76 -1.30 0.25
N PHE A 104 16.41 -2.20 -0.49
CA PHE A 104 15.80 -3.42 -1.01
C PHE A 104 15.97 -4.57 -0.02
N CYS A 105 14.86 -5.01 0.57
CA CYS A 105 14.86 -6.10 1.54
C CYS A 105 14.89 -7.47 0.81
N GLU A 106 15.75 -8.38 1.25
CA GLU A 106 15.84 -9.72 0.68
C GLU A 106 14.55 -10.53 0.85
N LYS A 107 14.14 -11.23 -0.22
CA LYS A 107 12.91 -12.02 -0.25
C LYS A 107 13.04 -13.26 0.64
N GLY A 108 12.10 -13.45 1.57
CA GLY A 108 11.99 -14.66 2.37
C GLY A 108 12.70 -14.62 3.73
N VAL A 109 13.41 -13.52 4.03
CA VAL A 109 13.88 -13.28 5.39
C VAL A 109 12.67 -12.88 6.23
N LYS A 110 12.32 -13.69 7.24
CA LYS A 110 11.40 -13.23 8.29
C LYS A 110 12.05 -12.00 8.89
N THR A 111 11.42 -10.82 8.75
CA THR A 111 11.81 -9.55 9.38
C THR A 111 11.71 -9.71 10.89
N SER A 112 12.65 -10.45 11.46
CA SER A 112 12.89 -10.43 12.89
C SER A 112 13.34 -9.01 13.25
N ALA A 113 12.96 -8.56 14.44
CA ALA A 113 13.33 -7.23 14.91
C ALA A 113 14.84 -6.97 14.80
N LYS A 114 15.65 -8.02 15.01
CA LYS A 114 17.11 -7.96 14.89
C LYS A 114 17.56 -7.71 13.45
N VAL A 115 17.06 -8.48 12.49
CA VAL A 115 17.40 -8.26 11.07
C VAL A 115 17.02 -6.85 10.63
N TYR A 116 15.86 -6.35 11.05
CA TYR A 116 15.44 -4.99 10.71
C TYR A 116 16.37 -3.92 11.30
N GLN A 117 16.81 -4.10 12.56
CA GLN A 117 17.79 -3.20 13.17
C GLN A 117 19.10 -3.22 12.39
N ASP A 118 19.66 -4.41 12.19
CA ASP A 118 20.98 -4.62 11.58
C ASP A 118 21.04 -4.20 10.09
N THR A 119 19.92 -4.24 9.34
CA THR A 119 19.93 -3.97 7.89
C THR A 119 19.23 -2.67 7.47
N VAL A 120 18.31 -2.14 8.29
CA VAL A 120 17.50 -0.96 7.95
C VAL A 120 17.83 0.25 8.83
N LEU A 121 18.01 0.05 10.13
CA LEU A 121 18.21 1.16 11.08
C LEU A 121 19.68 1.48 11.35
N GLU A 122 20.55 0.46 11.31
CA GLU A 122 21.99 0.56 11.56
C GLU A 122 22.81 0.04 10.36
N PRO A 123 22.58 0.55 9.13
CA PRO A 123 23.30 0.08 7.94
C PRO A 123 24.81 0.32 7.98
#